data_AF-A0A3M9ZXD3-F1
#
_entry.id   AF-A0A3M9ZXD3-F1
#
_cell.length_a   1.000
_cell.length_b   1.000
_cell.length_c   1.000
_cell.angle_alpha   90.00
_cell.angle_beta   90.00
_cell.angle_gamma   90.00
#
_symmetry.space_group_name_H-M   'P 1'
#
loop_
_entity.id
_entity.type
_entity.pdbx_description
1 polymer ?
#
loop_
_entity_poly.entity_id
_entity_poly.type
_entity_poly.pdbx_seq_one_letter_code
_entity_poly.pdbx_strand_id
1 'polypeptide(L)'
;MDQDDMGLHPKKPTAANKDRSAKHPKEPDGSEHPPTWGKRSYQDAEHDFIQVMSESKLEAFTYDPDAGKLYDVFDSEHAQILLDRYSDGRNPLYFIGVTNHRGGTDRWIHSKYVQVQGEDKIPFFGKWLDHNDNVFTDISYPINHGISKAEIDCIKRDNAQQKVLVIYTNGMTDMV
;
A
#
# COMPACT_ATOMS: atom_id res chain seq x y z
N MET A 1 32.52 -54.79 52.34
CA MET A 1 31.24 -54.18 52.72
C MET A 1 31.50 -52.70 52.83
N ASP A 2 31.80 -52.08 51.69
CA ASP A 2 30.84 -51.52 50.72
C ASP A 2 30.66 -50.03 51.06
N GLN A 3 31.34 -49.16 50.30
CA GLN A 3 30.82 -48.38 49.17
C GLN A 3 30.11 -47.12 49.69
N ASP A 4 30.76 -45.96 49.59
CA ASP A 4 30.87 -45.08 48.40
C ASP A 4 29.67 -44.12 48.29
N ASP A 5 29.94 -42.83 48.51
CA ASP A 5 29.52 -41.72 47.65
C ASP A 5 30.26 -40.45 48.16
N MET A 6 31.37 -40.01 47.55
CA MET A 6 31.44 -39.23 46.29
C MET A 6 30.53 -38.00 46.35
N GLY A 7 30.99 -36.77 46.12
CA GLY A 7 32.27 -36.31 45.66
C GLY A 7 32.19 -34.82 45.31
N LEU A 8 33.38 -34.19 45.34
CA LEU A 8 33.90 -33.30 44.30
C LEU A 8 33.25 -31.91 44.10
N HIS A 9 33.97 -30.90 44.59
CA HIS A 9 34.09 -29.60 43.94
C HIS A 9 34.45 -29.73 42.44
N PRO A 10 33.90 -28.87 41.58
CA PRO A 10 34.52 -28.59 40.28
C PRO A 10 35.24 -27.25 40.25
N LYS A 11 36.42 -27.34 39.64
CA LYS A 11 37.35 -26.29 39.22
C LYS A 11 36.71 -25.37 38.16
N LYS A 12 37.22 -24.14 38.06
CA LYS A 12 37.02 -23.26 36.88
C LYS A 12 37.45 -23.97 35.60
N PRO A 13 36.77 -23.67 34.47
CA PRO A 13 37.45 -23.61 33.19
C PRO A 13 37.25 -22.28 32.45
N THR A 14 38.20 -22.12 31.53
CA THR A 14 38.66 -21.03 30.70
C THR A 14 37.72 -20.67 29.54
N ALA A 15 37.94 -19.48 28.97
CA ALA A 15 37.30 -18.88 27.81
C ALA A 15 37.05 -19.79 26.60
N ALA A 16 35.92 -19.61 25.92
CA ALA A 16 35.81 -19.57 24.46
C ALA A 16 34.38 -19.22 23.98
N ASN A 17 34.35 -18.58 22.82
CA ASN A 17 33.28 -18.53 21.80
C ASN A 17 32.23 -17.41 21.82
N LYS A 18 32.54 -16.42 20.97
CA LYS A 18 31.78 -16.05 19.76
C LYS A 18 30.35 -15.53 19.96
N ASP A 19 30.25 -14.21 19.89
CA ASP A 19 29.58 -13.55 18.76
C ASP A 19 28.34 -14.29 18.23
N ARG A 20 27.20 -13.98 18.84
CA ARG A 20 25.87 -14.13 18.25
C ARG A 20 24.99 -12.97 18.67
N SER A 21 25.40 -11.75 18.31
CA SER A 21 24.39 -10.78 17.84
C SER A 21 23.98 -11.20 16.43
N ALA A 22 23.37 -12.39 16.33
CA ALA A 22 22.58 -12.73 15.17
C ALA A 22 21.42 -11.74 15.21
N LYS A 23 21.53 -10.68 14.37
CA LYS A 23 20.37 -9.93 13.93
C LYS A 23 19.36 -10.98 13.51
N HIS A 24 18.34 -11.21 14.33
CA HIS A 24 17.13 -11.85 13.83
C HIS A 24 16.78 -11.05 12.57
N PRO A 25 16.65 -11.71 11.40
CA PRO A 25 15.98 -11.06 10.29
C PRO A 25 14.67 -10.56 10.87
N LYS A 26 14.42 -9.25 10.80
CA LYS A 26 13.06 -8.75 11.04
C LYS A 26 12.18 -9.56 10.12
N GLU A 27 11.18 -10.24 10.67
CA GLU A 27 10.14 -10.83 9.85
C GLU A 27 9.60 -9.69 8.97
N PRO A 28 9.47 -9.89 7.65
CA PRO A 28 8.99 -8.85 6.75
C PRO A 28 7.60 -8.44 7.24
N ASP A 29 7.43 -7.17 7.57
CA ASP A 29 6.21 -6.60 8.16
C ASP A 29 5.08 -6.41 7.14
N GLY A 30 5.17 -7.05 5.97
CA GLY A 30 4.23 -6.91 4.86
C GLY A 30 4.38 -5.60 4.09
N SER A 31 5.31 -4.69 4.47
CA SER A 31 5.51 -3.39 3.80
C SER A 31 6.68 -3.37 2.80
N GLU A 32 7.48 -4.43 2.72
CA GLU A 32 8.62 -4.52 1.81
C GLU A 32 8.15 -4.89 0.39
N HIS A 33 7.49 -3.93 -0.26
CA HIS A 33 7.27 -3.98 -1.70
C HIS A 33 8.62 -4.09 -2.43
N PRO A 34 8.67 -4.70 -3.63
CA PRO A 34 9.86 -4.65 -4.46
C PRO A 34 10.38 -3.20 -4.56
N PRO A 35 11.70 -2.97 -4.50
CA PRO A 35 12.26 -1.61 -4.54
C PRO A 35 11.95 -0.85 -5.83
N THR A 36 11.43 -1.56 -6.83
CA THR A 36 10.99 -1.03 -8.12
C THR A 36 9.54 -0.53 -8.12
N TRP A 37 8.73 -0.91 -7.13
CA TRP A 37 7.34 -0.47 -7.03
C TRP A 37 7.26 1.02 -6.76
N GLY A 38 6.28 1.65 -7.38
CA GLY A 38 6.07 3.08 -7.40
C GLY A 38 7.16 3.86 -8.11
N LYS A 39 8.01 3.21 -8.93
CA LYS A 39 9.12 3.88 -9.65
C LYS A 39 8.94 3.88 -11.18
N ARG A 40 7.83 3.37 -11.73
CA ARG A 40 7.52 3.48 -13.16
C ARG A 40 7.43 4.95 -13.59
N SER A 41 7.85 5.27 -14.82
CA SER A 41 7.72 6.63 -15.34
C SER A 41 6.24 6.99 -15.50
N TYR A 42 5.92 8.29 -15.38
CA TYR A 42 4.57 8.77 -15.65
C TYR A 42 4.09 8.40 -17.06
N GLN A 43 4.96 8.59 -18.07
CA GLN A 43 4.62 8.36 -19.47
C GLN A 43 4.26 6.90 -19.73
N ASP A 44 5.03 5.96 -19.19
CA ASP A 44 4.75 4.53 -19.40
C ASP A 44 3.47 4.12 -18.66
N ALA A 45 3.28 4.62 -17.44
CA ALA A 45 2.11 4.30 -16.63
C ALA A 45 0.83 4.90 -17.20
N GLU A 46 0.88 6.14 -17.71
CA GLU A 46 -0.24 6.80 -18.39
C GLU A 46 -0.59 6.12 -19.71
N HIS A 47 0.41 5.75 -20.51
CA HIS A 47 0.19 5.02 -21.76
C HIS A 47 -0.60 3.73 -21.51
N ASP A 48 -0.16 2.93 -20.54
CA ASP A 48 -0.84 1.69 -20.16
C ASP A 48 -2.24 1.99 -19.61
N PHE A 49 -2.37 3.02 -18.77
CA PHE A 49 -3.66 3.43 -18.20
C PHE A 49 -4.69 3.82 -19.27
N ILE A 50 -4.27 4.59 -20.28
CA ILE A 50 -5.13 4.97 -21.41
C ILE A 50 -5.57 3.72 -22.19
N GLN A 51 -4.64 2.79 -22.43
CA GLN A 51 -4.97 1.55 -23.11
C GLN A 51 -6.01 0.73 -22.33
N VAL A 52 -5.76 0.47 -21.04
CA VAL A 52 -6.69 -0.33 -20.22
C VAL A 52 -8.04 0.37 -20.03
N MET A 53 -8.09 1.70 -19.96
CA MET A 53 -9.36 2.45 -19.94
C MET A 53 -10.20 2.20 -21.19
N SER A 54 -9.56 2.10 -22.36
CA SER A 54 -10.26 1.89 -23.64
C SER A 54 -10.79 0.46 -23.82
N GLU A 55 -10.15 -0.52 -23.18
CA GLU A 55 -10.47 -1.95 -23.29
C GLU A 55 -11.37 -2.45 -22.15
N SER A 56 -11.36 -1.77 -20.99
CA SER A 56 -12.05 -2.20 -19.79
C SER A 56 -13.56 -1.97 -19.85
N LYS A 57 -14.30 -2.93 -19.30
CA LYS A 57 -15.76 -2.81 -19.04
C LYS A 57 -16.08 -2.23 -17.66
N LEU A 58 -15.07 -2.00 -16.81
CA LEU A 58 -15.28 -1.46 -15.48
C LEU A 58 -15.60 0.05 -15.57
N GLU A 59 -16.68 0.43 -14.92
CA GLU A 59 -17.16 1.81 -14.87
C GLU A 59 -16.32 2.66 -13.91
N ALA A 60 -15.99 2.09 -12.74
CA ALA A 60 -15.11 2.68 -11.74
C ALA A 60 -14.05 1.68 -11.29
N PHE A 61 -12.80 2.12 -11.17
CA PHE A 61 -11.70 1.26 -10.76
C PHE A 61 -10.46 2.06 -10.33
N THR A 62 -9.55 1.38 -9.65
CA THR A 62 -8.15 1.81 -9.50
C THR A 62 -7.22 0.93 -10.34
N TYR A 63 -6.27 1.53 -11.02
CA TYR A 63 -5.25 0.88 -11.83
C TYR A 63 -3.90 0.96 -11.12
N ASP A 64 -3.28 -0.20 -11.00
CA ASP A 64 -1.94 -0.42 -10.46
C ASP A 64 -0.94 -0.54 -11.62
N PRO A 65 -0.10 0.48 -11.86
CA PRO A 65 0.89 0.44 -12.94
C PRO A 65 1.97 -0.61 -12.73
N ASP A 66 2.34 -0.94 -11.49
CA ASP A 66 3.40 -1.92 -11.24
C ASP A 66 2.93 -3.35 -11.48
N ALA A 67 1.66 -3.62 -11.20
CA ALA A 67 1.04 -4.91 -11.49
C ALA A 67 0.46 -5.03 -12.89
N GLY A 68 0.19 -3.91 -13.56
CA GLY A 68 -0.59 -3.87 -14.79
C GLY A 68 -2.01 -4.38 -14.60
N LYS A 69 -2.63 -4.09 -13.43
CA LYS A 69 -3.95 -4.64 -13.06
C LYS A 69 -4.95 -3.55 -12.69
N LEU A 70 -6.21 -3.83 -13.04
CA LEU A 70 -7.37 -3.03 -12.67
C LEU A 70 -8.07 -3.69 -11.48
N TYR A 71 -8.55 -2.86 -10.56
CA TYR A 71 -9.30 -3.30 -9.39
C TYR A 71 -10.59 -2.50 -9.28
N ASP A 72 -11.72 -3.18 -9.40
CA ASP A 72 -13.00 -2.66 -8.91
C ASP A 72 -12.98 -2.72 -7.38
N VAL A 73 -12.83 -1.57 -6.73
CA VAL A 73 -12.68 -1.48 -5.28
C VAL A 73 -13.99 -1.80 -4.52
N PHE A 74 -15.12 -1.88 -5.21
CA PHE A 74 -16.40 -2.29 -4.62
C PHE A 74 -16.67 -3.79 -4.78
N ASP A 75 -15.88 -4.47 -5.62
CA ASP A 75 -15.84 -5.92 -5.66
C ASP A 75 -14.95 -6.47 -4.52
N SER A 76 -15.47 -7.43 -3.76
CA SER A 76 -14.80 -7.95 -2.57
C SER A 76 -13.55 -8.77 -2.90
N GLU A 77 -13.52 -9.46 -4.05
CA GLU A 77 -12.35 -10.24 -4.46
C GLU A 77 -11.19 -9.30 -4.81
N HIS A 78 -11.47 -8.26 -5.59
CA HIS A 78 -10.50 -7.22 -5.90
C HIS A 78 -10.03 -6.44 -4.65
N ALA A 79 -10.94 -6.12 -3.73
CA ALA A 79 -10.60 -5.48 -2.46
C ALA A 79 -9.65 -6.36 -1.62
N GLN A 80 -9.90 -7.68 -1.58
CA GLN A 80 -9.01 -8.62 -0.89
C GLN A 80 -7.63 -8.69 -1.56
N ILE A 81 -7.55 -8.69 -2.90
CA ILE A 81 -6.26 -8.67 -3.61
C ILE A 81 -5.47 -7.39 -3.28
N LEU A 82 -6.14 -6.25 -3.16
CA LEU A 82 -5.49 -5.00 -2.76
C LEU A 82 -4.97 -5.07 -1.32
N LEU A 83 -5.74 -5.63 -0.38
CA LEU A 83 -5.27 -5.85 0.99
C LEU A 83 -4.03 -6.75 1.02
N ASP A 84 -4.11 -7.91 0.37
CA ASP A 84 -3.03 -8.91 0.39
C ASP A 84 -1.72 -8.35 -0.19
N ARG A 85 -1.82 -7.37 -1.10
CA ARG A 85 -0.68 -6.75 -1.77
C ARG A 85 -0.11 -5.55 -1.03
N TYR A 86 -0.97 -4.73 -0.42
CA TYR A 86 -0.62 -3.38 0.03
C TYR A 86 -0.83 -3.14 1.53
N SER A 87 -1.48 -4.05 2.25
CA SER A 87 -1.68 -3.97 3.69
C SER A 87 -0.61 -4.73 4.47
N ASP A 88 -0.39 -4.34 5.73
CA ASP A 88 0.36 -5.10 6.73
C ASP A 88 -0.46 -6.25 7.37
N GLY A 89 -1.72 -6.42 6.93
CA GLY A 89 -2.67 -7.40 7.44
C GLY A 89 -3.25 -7.08 8.82
N ARG A 90 -2.88 -5.94 9.42
CA ARG A 90 -3.29 -5.51 10.76
C ARG A 90 -4.18 -4.28 10.71
N ASN A 91 -3.93 -3.39 9.76
CA ASN A 91 -4.63 -2.13 9.61
C ASN A 91 -5.48 -2.10 8.33
N PRO A 92 -6.55 -1.30 8.32
CA PRO A 92 -7.25 -0.98 7.07
C PRO A 92 -6.28 -0.34 6.07
N LEU A 93 -6.53 -0.57 4.80
CA LEU A 93 -5.82 0.04 3.69
C LEU A 93 -6.60 1.27 3.22
N TYR A 94 -5.95 2.43 3.21
CA TYR A 94 -6.55 3.70 2.82
C TYR A 94 -6.03 4.13 1.47
N PHE A 95 -6.91 4.46 0.52
CA PHE A 95 -6.53 5.05 -0.75
C PHE A 95 -6.75 6.56 -0.70
N ILE A 96 -5.62 7.29 -0.68
CA ILE A 96 -5.62 8.74 -0.64
C ILE A 96 -5.53 9.29 -2.06
N GLY A 97 -6.60 9.94 -2.52
CA GLY A 97 -6.63 10.59 -3.83
C GLY A 97 -6.07 12.01 -3.78
N VAL A 98 -5.20 12.34 -4.71
CA VAL A 98 -4.50 13.62 -4.76
C VAL A 98 -5.16 14.57 -5.78
N THR A 99 -5.99 14.06 -6.69
CA THR A 99 -6.67 14.84 -7.74
C THR A 99 -8.05 14.28 -8.12
N ASN A 100 -9.15 14.74 -7.51
CA ASN A 100 -10.45 14.07 -7.68
C ASN A 100 -11.43 14.71 -8.71
N HIS A 101 -11.17 15.91 -9.26
CA HIS A 101 -12.28 16.72 -9.83
C HIS A 101 -12.00 17.47 -11.13
N ARG A 102 -10.99 17.10 -11.92
CA ARG A 102 -10.74 17.76 -13.21
C ARG A 102 -10.59 16.71 -14.30
N GLY A 103 -11.67 16.46 -15.06
CA GLY A 103 -11.71 15.56 -16.22
C GLY A 103 -10.88 16.02 -17.42
N GLY A 104 -9.66 16.48 -17.18
CA GLY A 104 -8.76 17.01 -18.20
C GLY A 104 -7.46 17.43 -17.56
N THR A 105 -6.45 16.58 -17.71
CA THR A 105 -5.16 16.74 -17.03
C THR A 105 -4.13 15.94 -17.78
N ASP A 106 -3.14 16.65 -18.32
CA ASP A 106 -1.87 16.00 -18.59
C ASP A 106 -0.86 16.50 -17.55
N ARG A 107 -0.62 17.81 -17.51
CA ARG A 107 0.41 18.39 -16.61
C ARG A 107 0.12 18.26 -15.12
N TRP A 108 -1.13 18.35 -14.66
CA TRP A 108 -1.44 18.32 -13.22
C TRP A 108 -1.41 16.89 -12.67
N ILE A 109 -2.00 15.92 -13.38
CA ILE A 109 -1.90 14.50 -13.01
C ILE A 109 -0.44 14.07 -13.04
N HIS A 110 0.32 14.42 -14.08
CA HIS A 110 1.76 14.16 -14.13
C HIS A 110 2.49 14.71 -12.90
N SER A 111 2.29 15.99 -12.57
CA SER A 111 2.96 16.59 -11.41
C SER A 111 2.62 15.89 -10.10
N LYS A 112 1.38 15.38 -9.95
CA LYS A 112 0.95 14.68 -8.74
C LYS A 112 1.45 13.24 -8.69
N TYR A 113 1.49 12.56 -9.82
CA TYR A 113 2.15 11.26 -9.94
C TYR A 113 3.62 11.35 -9.48
N VAL A 114 4.38 12.30 -10.04
CA VAL A 114 5.80 12.52 -9.68
C VAL A 114 5.96 12.91 -8.20
N GLN A 115 5.05 13.74 -7.67
CA GLN A 115 5.06 14.10 -6.24
C GLN A 115 4.91 12.85 -5.36
N VAL A 116 3.92 11.99 -5.66
CA VAL A 116 3.66 10.75 -4.91
C VAL A 116 4.89 9.84 -4.92
N GLN A 117 5.54 9.70 -6.08
CA GLN A 117 6.79 8.92 -6.17
C GLN A 117 7.94 9.53 -5.36
N GLY A 118 8.05 10.86 -5.35
CA GLY A 118 9.05 11.61 -4.57
C GLY A 118 8.85 11.53 -3.06
N GLU A 119 7.64 11.18 -2.62
CA GLU A 119 7.30 10.88 -1.22
C GLU A 119 7.44 9.37 -0.90
N ASP A 120 8.08 8.59 -1.79
CA ASP A 120 8.25 7.14 -1.67
C ASP A 120 6.95 6.35 -1.51
N LYS A 121 5.87 6.85 -2.13
CA LYS A 121 4.56 6.20 -2.19
C LYS A 121 4.35 5.55 -3.56
N ILE A 122 3.44 4.58 -3.61
CA ILE A 122 3.06 3.87 -4.83
C ILE A 122 1.87 4.59 -5.47
N PRO A 123 2.04 5.24 -6.63
CA PRO A 123 0.96 5.92 -7.32
C PRO A 123 0.07 4.95 -8.12
N PHE A 124 -1.23 5.20 -8.04
CA PHE A 124 -2.29 4.52 -8.79
C PHE A 124 -3.03 5.54 -9.65
N PHE A 125 -3.65 5.05 -10.72
CA PHE A 125 -4.59 5.84 -11.51
C PHE A 125 -6.02 5.40 -11.23
N GLY A 126 -6.89 6.31 -10.81
CA GLY A 126 -8.31 6.03 -10.66
C GLY A 126 -9.09 6.44 -11.90
N LYS A 127 -10.16 5.70 -12.19
CA LYS A 127 -11.27 6.11 -13.07
C LYS A 127 -12.55 5.99 -12.25
N TRP A 128 -13.36 7.03 -12.27
CA TRP A 128 -14.56 7.13 -11.45
C TRP A 128 -15.70 7.81 -12.20
N LEU A 129 -16.91 7.59 -11.73
CA LEU A 129 -18.13 8.24 -12.21
C LEU A 129 -18.72 9.11 -11.11
N ASP A 130 -19.19 10.31 -11.46
CA ASP A 130 -20.02 11.11 -10.57
C ASP A 130 -21.50 10.70 -10.65
N HIS A 131 -22.38 11.37 -9.90
CA HIS A 131 -23.82 11.09 -9.91
C HIS A 131 -24.53 11.38 -11.25
N ASN A 132 -23.85 12.00 -12.21
CA ASN A 132 -24.35 12.29 -13.55
C ASN A 132 -23.61 11.48 -14.63
N ASP A 133 -22.94 10.39 -14.25
CA ASP A 133 -22.13 9.54 -15.12
C ASP A 133 -20.95 10.25 -15.82
N ASN A 134 -20.51 11.40 -15.29
CA ASN A 134 -19.31 12.03 -15.82
C ASN A 134 -18.07 11.25 -15.37
N VAL A 135 -17.25 10.86 -16.34
CA VAL A 135 -15.96 10.20 -16.09
C VAL A 135 -14.95 11.23 -15.59
N PHE A 136 -14.27 10.90 -14.49
CA PHE A 136 -13.08 11.61 -14.04
C PHE A 136 -11.98 10.63 -13.67
N THR A 137 -10.75 11.11 -13.74
CA THR A 137 -9.56 10.34 -13.38
C THR A 137 -8.82 10.99 -12.22
N ASP A 138 -8.13 10.18 -11.43
CA ASP A 138 -7.30 10.66 -10.33
C ASP A 138 -5.93 9.97 -10.26
N ILE A 139 -5.05 10.57 -9.46
CA ILE A 139 -3.92 9.87 -8.86
C ILE A 139 -4.26 9.57 -7.42
N SER A 140 -4.02 8.34 -6.98
CA SER A 140 -4.14 7.94 -5.59
C SER A 140 -2.93 7.14 -5.11
N TYR A 141 -2.82 6.90 -3.81
CA TYR A 141 -1.82 6.01 -3.23
C TYR A 141 -2.34 5.30 -1.97
N PRO A 142 -1.91 4.06 -1.70
CA PRO A 142 -2.30 3.32 -0.51
C PRO A 142 -1.49 3.73 0.74
N ILE A 143 -2.13 3.67 1.91
CA ILE A 143 -1.51 3.75 3.24
C ILE A 143 -2.02 2.57 4.09
N ASN A 144 -1.11 1.90 4.81
CA ASN A 144 -1.41 0.70 5.59
C ASN A 144 -0.98 0.74 7.07
N HIS A 145 -0.59 1.89 7.62
CA HIS A 145 -0.13 1.97 9.02
C HIS A 145 -1.21 2.44 10.01
N GLY A 146 -2.47 2.48 9.57
CA GLY A 146 -3.60 3.01 10.33
C GLY A 146 -3.60 4.54 10.35
N ILE A 147 -4.69 5.15 9.86
CA ILE A 147 -4.84 6.60 9.79
C ILE A 147 -5.86 7.05 10.84
N SER A 148 -5.52 8.08 11.62
CA SER A 148 -6.46 8.65 12.58
C SER A 148 -7.57 9.46 11.89
N LYS A 149 -8.74 9.60 12.52
CA LYS A 149 -9.82 10.45 11.96
C LYS A 149 -9.36 11.90 11.71
N ALA A 150 -8.55 12.46 12.60
CA ALA A 150 -8.03 13.82 12.44
C ALA A 150 -7.11 13.93 11.22
N GLU A 151 -6.34 12.88 10.94
CA GLU A 151 -5.47 12.83 9.77
C GLU A 151 -6.27 12.64 8.47
N ILE A 152 -7.31 11.80 8.48
CA ILE A 152 -8.28 11.72 7.37
C ILE A 152 -8.89 13.10 7.09
N ASP A 153 -9.32 13.82 8.13
CA ASP A 153 -9.90 15.17 7.97
C ASP A 153 -8.87 16.17 7.40
N CYS A 154 -7.59 16.06 7.78
CA CYS A 154 -6.52 16.86 7.18
C CYS A 154 -6.29 16.50 5.72
N ILE A 155 -6.18 15.21 5.38
CA ILE A 155 -6.02 14.72 4.01
C ILE A 155 -7.14 15.23 3.11
N LYS A 156 -8.40 15.12 3.57
CA LYS A 156 -9.57 15.61 2.84
C LYS A 156 -9.50 17.10 2.57
N ARG A 157 -9.06 17.90 3.56
CA ARG A 157 -8.88 19.35 3.40
C ARG A 157 -7.76 19.69 2.43
N ASP A 158 -6.58 19.09 2.63
CA ASP A 158 -5.35 19.43 1.91
C ASP A 158 -5.42 19.03 0.43
N ASN A 159 -6.17 17.97 0.12
CA ASN A 159 -6.36 17.46 -1.24
C ASN A 159 -7.74 17.79 -1.83
N ALA A 160 -8.53 18.62 -1.14
CA ALA A 160 -9.90 18.96 -1.51
C ALA A 160 -10.77 17.73 -1.85
N GLN A 161 -10.61 16.64 -1.10
CA GLN A 161 -11.37 15.43 -1.28
C GLN A 161 -12.65 15.44 -0.45
N GLN A 162 -13.74 14.96 -1.03
CA GLN A 162 -14.98 14.74 -0.28
C GLN A 162 -14.93 13.48 0.60
N LYS A 163 -14.22 12.45 0.13
CA LYS A 163 -14.14 11.14 0.79
C LYS A 163 -12.80 10.45 0.52
N VAL A 164 -12.40 9.56 1.43
CA VAL A 164 -11.25 8.66 1.32
C VAL A 164 -11.77 7.23 1.22
N LEU A 165 -11.26 6.45 0.26
CA LEU A 165 -11.59 5.04 0.15
C LEU A 165 -10.84 4.24 1.23
N VAL A 166 -11.56 3.39 1.95
CA VAL A 166 -11.02 2.50 2.98
C VAL A 166 -11.37 1.07 2.62
N ILE A 167 -10.39 0.18 2.70
CA ILE A 167 -10.55 -1.26 2.62
C ILE A 167 -10.20 -1.84 4.00
N TYR A 168 -11.19 -2.35 4.71
CA TYR A 168 -11.02 -2.95 6.03
C TYR A 168 -10.38 -4.33 5.93
N THR A 169 -9.73 -4.80 6.98
CA THR A 169 -9.01 -6.10 7.02
C THR A 169 -9.89 -7.33 6.78
N ASN A 170 -11.21 -7.18 6.80
CA ASN A 170 -12.18 -8.21 6.46
C ASN A 170 -12.66 -8.15 4.99
N GLY A 171 -12.02 -7.32 4.14
CA GLY A 171 -12.37 -7.15 2.73
C GLY A 171 -13.53 -6.19 2.46
N MET A 172 -14.18 -5.64 3.49
CA MET A 172 -15.24 -4.64 3.29
C MET A 172 -14.65 -3.29 2.86
N THR A 173 -15.36 -2.56 1.99
CA THR A 173 -14.95 -1.22 1.55
C THR A 173 -15.95 -0.14 1.96
N ASP A 174 -15.45 1.06 2.19
CA ASP A 174 -16.25 2.24 2.58
C ASP A 174 -15.58 3.54 2.09
N MET A 175 -16.35 4.63 2.07
CA MET A 175 -15.92 5.96 1.66
C MET A 175 -16.10 6.95 2.83
N VAL A 176 -15.00 7.31 3.51
CA VAL A 176 -15.00 8.07 4.79
C VAL A 176 -14.64 9.54 4.66
#